data_AF-A0AAE3N9Y1-F1
#
_entry.id   AF-A0AAE3N9Y1-F1
#
_cell.length_a   1.000
_cell.length_b   1.000
_cell.length_c   1.000
_cell.angle_alpha   90.00
_cell.angle_beta   90.00
_cell.angle_gamma   90.00
#
_symmetry.space_group_name_H-M   'P 1'
#
loop_
_entity.id
_entity.type
_entity.pdbx_description
1 polymer ?
#
loop_
_entity_poly.entity_id
_entity_poly.type
_entity_poly.pdbx_seq_one_letter_code
_entity_poly.pdbx_strand_id
1 'polypeptide(L)'
;MINPPLSSASLPRAARAAVALAAMALAGCAWRPEPVPERPPAPAPQAAAPAPAPAPVAAPAPAPAAATGGGNVAGQARTFSTQLATYTAVSFDTLPGWARDDFSETWPAFLESCRVLTRRGEQWQNLCSRARAVNAKSDPAIRSFYESEFAAYQIRDDDRRPDGVVTGYFEPEIEGSRTYSPPFIYPVYGEPQDMVFLDTRRLPAGRGTVAARVEDRKVVIQQGLSTRDMGAPGLLALDLSTVIRDTLDRKMRLRVEGRQLLPYFTREEIETRGAPNARVLAFVSNANALYEMQIQGSGRIRLTNGDVIRLGYAEQNGQPFRPTLASNSGRGGKQAVRTRGSTIELEVDDGEDSDIGDVGAVRTRGFTLARPVASGAVVVPGRKAAGPVTGSGIKDPSYVFFKEMQAGAGPQSGPVGALGVPLQAGRSIAVDPRSTPLGYPVFVSTRMPGANAPTQRLTIAQDTGGAIRGAVRADYFFGYGQQAANQARRMKERGNMWILLPRGQQVAAAAVGTQGGIRTRGAALAGCLVPDEESCVDE
;
A
#
# COMPACT_ATOMS: atom_id res chain seq x y z
N MET A 1 13.96 -81.77 21.70
CA MET A 1 14.11 -82.40 23.02
C MET A 1 13.66 -81.42 24.08
N ILE A 2 12.63 -81.83 24.83
CA ILE A 2 12.27 -81.52 26.22
C ILE A 2 12.11 -80.05 26.66
N ASN A 3 10.88 -79.80 27.12
CA ASN A 3 10.19 -78.61 27.64
C ASN A 3 10.33 -78.57 29.21
N PRO A 4 9.65 -77.74 30.04
CA PRO A 4 9.51 -76.26 30.14
C PRO A 4 9.50 -75.74 31.64
N PRO A 5 8.49 -75.01 32.21
CA PRO A 5 8.27 -73.52 32.28
C PRO A 5 8.11 -72.95 33.74
N LEU A 6 7.81 -71.64 33.99
CA LEU A 6 6.51 -71.01 34.41
C LEU A 6 6.81 -69.81 35.37
N SER A 7 6.02 -68.76 35.64
CA SER A 7 4.80 -68.15 35.09
C SER A 7 4.49 -66.80 35.79
N SER A 8 3.90 -65.87 35.02
CA SER A 8 2.90 -64.80 35.28
C SER A 8 2.38 -64.42 36.69
N ALA A 9 2.02 -63.14 36.89
CA ALA A 9 0.60 -62.69 37.05
C ALA A 9 0.43 -61.16 37.14
N SER A 10 -0.71 -60.65 36.67
CA SER A 10 -1.14 -59.24 36.62
C SER A 10 -2.63 -59.09 36.94
N LEU A 11 -3.03 -57.87 37.39
CA LEU A 11 -4.38 -57.24 37.52
C LEU A 11 -5.21 -57.57 38.79
N PRO A 12 -6.15 -56.69 39.27
CA PRO A 12 -7.00 -55.75 38.49
C PRO A 12 -7.32 -54.35 39.07
N ARG A 13 -8.06 -53.56 38.26
CA ARG A 13 -8.77 -52.29 38.57
C ARG A 13 -10.28 -52.57 38.76
N ALA A 14 -10.88 -52.18 39.88
CA ALA A 14 -12.33 -51.92 40.00
C ALA A 14 -12.69 -51.21 41.32
N ALA A 15 -13.80 -50.45 41.30
CA ALA A 15 -14.51 -49.74 42.39
C ALA A 15 -13.84 -48.45 42.91
N ARG A 16 -14.18 -47.24 42.44
CA ARG A 16 -15.43 -46.44 42.54
C ARG A 16 -15.95 -46.25 43.99
N ALA A 17 -15.91 -44.97 44.39
CA ALA A 17 -16.88 -44.21 45.20
C ALA A 17 -16.71 -44.14 46.74
N ALA A 18 -16.60 -42.87 47.17
CA ALA A 18 -17.16 -42.24 48.38
C ALA A 18 -16.64 -42.68 49.75
N VAL A 19 -16.06 -41.74 50.52
CA VAL A 19 -16.66 -41.18 51.75
C VAL A 19 -15.82 -39.96 52.18
N ALA A 20 -16.53 -38.88 52.50
CA ALA A 20 -16.02 -37.61 52.98
C ALA A 20 -15.72 -37.63 54.49
N LEU A 21 -15.04 -36.56 54.94
CA LEU A 21 -15.03 -35.98 56.30
C LEU A 21 -14.07 -36.54 57.37
N ALA A 22 -13.21 -35.60 57.80
CA ALA A 22 -12.99 -35.18 59.20
C ALA A 22 -11.75 -35.67 59.98
N ALA A 23 -11.28 -34.73 60.83
CA ALA A 23 -10.29 -34.79 61.91
C ALA A 23 -8.81 -34.68 61.50
N MET A 24 -8.18 -33.49 61.53
CA MET A 24 -7.63 -32.79 62.72
C MET A 24 -6.83 -33.70 63.67
N ALA A 25 -5.50 -33.55 63.69
CA ALA A 25 -4.71 -33.09 64.85
C ALA A 25 -3.21 -33.36 64.66
N LEU A 26 -2.40 -32.53 65.33
CA LEU A 26 -0.94 -32.63 65.59
C LEU A 26 -0.01 -31.92 64.58
N ALA A 27 -0.08 -30.58 64.58
CA ALA A 27 1.09 -29.74 64.33
C ALA A 27 1.62 -29.22 65.67
N GLY A 28 2.86 -29.56 66.00
CA GLY A 28 3.54 -29.11 67.21
C GLY A 28 5.02 -29.43 67.17
N CYS A 29 5.83 -28.50 66.66
CA CYS A 29 7.26 -28.37 66.98
C CYS A 29 7.60 -26.88 67.01
N ALA A 30 8.17 -26.45 68.14
CA ALA A 30 8.37 -25.06 68.54
C ALA A 30 9.61 -24.42 67.88
N TRP A 31 9.44 -23.17 67.46
CA TRP A 31 10.50 -22.27 66.97
C TRP A 31 10.91 -21.32 68.10
N ARG A 32 12.21 -21.17 68.37
CA ARG A 32 12.75 -20.21 69.35
C ARG A 32 13.13 -18.91 68.61
N PRO A 33 12.69 -17.72 69.07
CA PRO A 33 13.09 -16.44 68.48
C PRO A 33 14.46 -15.98 68.99
N GLU A 34 15.25 -15.42 68.07
CA GLU A 34 16.58 -14.84 68.29
C GLU A 34 16.47 -13.40 68.85
N PRO A 35 17.39 -12.93 69.72
CA PRO A 35 17.28 -11.64 70.38
C PRO A 35 17.54 -10.45 69.44
N VAL A 36 16.70 -9.42 69.56
CA VAL A 36 16.76 -8.15 68.82
C VAL A 36 17.87 -7.25 69.36
N PRO A 37 18.75 -6.66 68.53
CA PRO A 37 19.73 -5.69 68.96
C PRO A 37 19.09 -4.31 69.25
N GLU A 38 19.50 -3.72 70.37
CA GLU A 38 18.99 -2.47 70.93
C GLU A 38 19.45 -1.24 70.12
N ARG A 39 18.52 -0.30 69.88
CA ARG A 39 18.73 0.91 69.05
C ARG A 39 19.39 2.03 69.88
N PRO A 40 20.49 2.65 69.43
CA PRO A 40 21.09 3.79 70.14
C PRO A 40 20.20 5.05 70.07
N PRO A 41 20.25 5.93 71.10
CA PRO A 41 19.39 7.11 71.21
C PRO A 41 19.68 8.17 70.15
N ALA A 42 18.63 8.86 69.71
CA ALA A 42 18.66 9.89 68.69
C ALA A 42 19.44 11.15 69.16
N PRO A 43 20.22 11.80 68.27
CA PRO A 43 20.87 13.07 68.57
C PRO A 43 19.86 14.23 68.58
N ALA A 44 20.12 15.22 69.45
CA ALA A 44 19.33 16.45 69.60
C ALA A 44 19.28 17.29 68.31
N PRO A 45 18.21 18.09 68.09
CA PRO A 45 18.02 18.84 66.85
C PRO A 45 19.02 19.99 66.75
N GLN A 46 19.92 19.91 65.77
CA GLN A 46 20.77 21.03 65.37
C GLN A 46 19.98 21.98 64.47
N ALA A 47 20.06 23.28 64.81
CA ALA A 47 19.44 24.37 64.06
C ALA A 47 19.90 24.36 62.61
N ALA A 48 18.92 24.33 61.69
CA ALA A 48 19.16 24.34 60.26
C ALA A 48 19.88 25.63 59.83
N ALA A 49 21.05 25.47 59.22
CA ALA A 49 21.62 26.51 58.37
C ALA A 49 20.68 26.77 57.17
N PRO A 50 20.48 28.02 56.74
CA PRO A 50 19.58 28.33 55.64
C PRO A 50 20.09 27.66 54.36
N ALA A 51 19.20 26.89 53.71
CA ALA A 51 19.46 26.32 52.40
C ALA A 51 19.78 27.43 51.39
N PRO A 52 20.72 27.21 50.46
CA PRO A 52 20.95 28.15 49.37
C PRO A 52 19.66 28.31 48.56
N ALA A 53 19.33 29.56 48.25
CA ALA A 53 18.11 29.94 47.54
C ALA A 53 17.91 29.08 46.28
N PRO A 54 16.67 28.64 46.00
CA PRO A 54 16.39 27.93 44.76
C PRO A 54 16.76 28.84 43.58
N ALA A 55 17.59 28.32 42.67
CA ALA A 55 17.83 28.96 41.39
C ALA A 55 16.48 29.32 40.76
N PRO A 56 16.32 30.53 40.18
CA PRO A 56 15.04 30.97 39.67
C PRO A 56 14.54 29.96 38.64
N VAL A 57 13.37 29.39 38.93
CA VAL A 57 12.59 28.61 37.96
C VAL A 57 12.44 29.52 36.75
N ALA A 58 13.11 29.17 35.66
CA ALA A 58 12.94 29.86 34.40
C ALA A 58 11.44 29.85 34.08
N ALA A 59 10.84 31.03 34.03
CA ALA A 59 9.45 31.22 33.61
C ALA A 59 9.20 30.41 32.32
N PRO A 60 8.00 29.86 32.12
CA PRO A 60 7.67 29.20 30.87
C PRO A 60 7.97 30.19 29.74
N ALA A 61 8.83 29.77 28.80
CA ALA A 61 9.09 30.54 27.61
C ALA A 61 7.73 30.96 27.00
N PRO A 62 7.54 32.24 26.62
CA PRO A 62 6.30 32.65 26.01
C PRO A 62 6.04 31.74 24.82
N ALA A 63 4.82 31.21 24.72
CA ALA A 63 4.35 30.51 23.52
C ALA A 63 4.83 31.29 22.29
N PRO A 64 5.37 30.63 21.24
CA PRO A 64 5.86 31.38 20.10
C PRO A 64 4.72 32.24 19.58
N ALA A 65 4.91 33.56 19.70
CA ALA A 65 4.06 34.55 19.08
C ALA A 65 3.84 34.10 17.64
N ALA A 66 2.56 34.02 17.24
CA ALA A 66 2.14 33.51 15.94
C ALA A 66 3.03 34.10 14.84
N ALA A 67 4.00 33.31 14.37
CA ALA A 67 4.97 33.78 13.38
C ALA A 67 4.21 34.15 12.12
N THR A 68 4.17 35.44 11.82
CA THR A 68 3.99 35.99 10.48
C THR A 68 5.29 35.72 9.73
N GLY A 69 5.50 34.46 9.33
CA GLY A 69 6.65 34.01 8.57
C GLY A 69 6.21 33.06 7.48
N GLY A 70 6.10 33.57 6.25
CA GLY A 70 5.90 32.79 5.03
C GLY A 70 7.15 31.99 4.68
N GLY A 71 7.53 31.02 5.52
CA GLY A 71 8.56 30.05 5.19
C GLY A 71 7.96 28.95 4.31
N ASN A 72 8.61 28.65 3.18
CA ASN A 72 8.26 27.49 2.33
C ASN A 72 8.81 26.18 2.92
N VAL A 73 8.81 26.04 4.25
CA VAL A 73 9.31 24.84 4.95
C VAL A 73 8.27 24.31 5.93
N ALA A 74 8.21 22.98 6.03
CA ALA A 74 7.35 22.27 6.95
C ALA A 74 7.62 22.67 8.41
N GLY A 75 6.55 22.89 9.18
CA GLY A 75 6.59 23.41 10.56
C GLY A 75 6.55 24.93 10.68
N GLN A 76 6.82 25.68 9.59
CA GLN A 76 6.66 27.13 9.54
C GLN A 76 5.54 27.56 8.58
N ALA A 77 5.40 26.87 7.44
CA ALA A 77 4.33 27.10 6.49
C ALA A 77 2.97 26.82 7.16
N ARG A 78 2.09 27.83 7.24
CA ARG A 78 0.72 27.66 7.74
C ARG A 78 -0.19 26.99 6.71
N THR A 79 -0.05 27.38 5.46
CA THR A 79 -0.81 26.81 4.33
C THR A 79 0.00 26.95 3.06
N PHE A 80 -0.03 25.92 2.22
CA PHE A 80 0.57 25.93 0.89
C PHE A 80 -0.19 25.01 -0.05
N SER A 81 0.02 25.15 -1.36
CA SER A 81 -0.76 24.43 -2.37
C SER A 81 0.12 23.92 -3.50
N THR A 82 -0.26 22.77 -4.04
CA THR A 82 0.22 22.23 -5.32
C THR A 82 -0.91 22.36 -6.35
N GLN A 83 -0.69 21.89 -7.57
CA GLN A 83 -1.75 21.79 -8.58
C GLN A 83 -2.92 20.88 -8.15
N LEU A 84 -2.67 19.91 -7.26
CA LEU A 84 -3.64 18.87 -6.91
C LEU A 84 -4.27 19.07 -5.52
N ALA A 85 -3.63 19.82 -4.63
CA ALA A 85 -3.99 19.83 -3.22
C ALA A 85 -3.62 21.13 -2.51
N THR A 86 -4.33 21.41 -1.42
CA THR A 86 -3.95 22.42 -0.43
C THR A 86 -3.66 21.75 0.92
N TYR A 87 -2.55 22.14 1.54
CA TYR A 87 -2.06 21.58 2.80
C TYR A 87 -2.17 22.63 3.88
N THR A 88 -2.96 22.37 4.92
CA THR A 88 -3.19 23.31 6.04
C THR A 88 -2.55 22.77 7.31
N ALA A 89 -1.65 23.52 7.92
CA ALA A 89 -0.98 23.11 9.15
C ALA A 89 -2.00 22.93 10.28
N VAL A 90 -1.83 21.85 11.05
CA VAL A 90 -2.63 21.54 12.23
C VAL A 90 -1.73 21.07 13.37
N SER A 91 -2.21 21.19 14.60
CA SER A 91 -1.51 20.65 15.77
C SER A 91 -1.96 19.21 16.05
N PHE A 92 -1.06 18.39 16.59
CA PHE A 92 -1.32 16.96 16.84
C PHE A 92 -2.49 16.70 17.79
N ASP A 93 -2.76 17.61 18.73
CA ASP A 93 -3.90 17.55 19.65
C ASP A 93 -5.26 17.70 18.95
N THR A 94 -5.28 18.28 17.73
CA THR A 94 -6.51 18.40 16.92
C THR A 94 -6.78 17.19 16.05
N LEU A 95 -5.80 16.28 15.89
CA LEU A 95 -6.00 15.07 15.09
C LEU A 95 -6.93 14.11 15.85
N PRO A 96 -8.04 13.67 15.22
CA PRO A 96 -9.04 12.88 15.91
C PRO A 96 -8.47 11.50 16.27
N GLY A 97 -8.37 11.22 17.57
CA GLY A 97 -7.86 9.94 18.06
C GLY A 97 -6.34 9.78 18.08
N TRP A 98 -5.58 10.83 17.78
CA TRP A 98 -4.10 10.79 17.80
C TRP A 98 -3.54 10.22 19.11
N ALA A 99 -4.07 10.67 20.25
CA ALA A 99 -3.62 10.21 21.56
C ALA A 99 -4.02 8.77 21.92
N ARG A 100 -4.89 8.14 21.11
CA ARG A 100 -5.38 6.77 21.33
C ARG A 100 -4.80 5.76 20.33
N ASP A 101 -4.09 6.22 19.30
CA ASP A 101 -3.48 5.30 18.34
C ASP A 101 -2.31 4.55 18.98
N ASP A 102 -2.05 3.35 18.48
CA ASP A 102 -0.89 2.53 18.84
C ASP A 102 0.22 2.75 17.79
N PHE A 103 1.17 3.61 18.12
CA PHE A 103 2.30 3.94 17.26
C PHE A 103 3.30 2.79 17.16
N SER A 104 3.34 1.88 18.13
CA SER A 104 4.20 0.69 18.08
C SER A 104 3.82 -0.23 16.92
N GLU A 105 2.53 -0.25 16.53
CA GLU A 105 2.09 -0.95 15.33
C GLU A 105 2.58 -0.27 14.05
N THR A 106 2.66 1.06 13.97
CA THR A 106 3.10 1.78 12.76
C THR A 106 4.61 1.75 12.57
N TRP A 107 5.35 1.64 13.69
CA TRP A 107 6.80 1.85 13.72
C TRP A 107 7.60 0.95 12.77
N PRO A 108 7.32 -0.36 12.64
CA PRO A 108 8.04 -1.22 11.71
C PRO A 108 7.90 -0.76 10.25
N ALA A 109 6.69 -0.40 9.80
CA ALA A 109 6.45 0.13 8.46
C ALA A 109 7.24 1.42 8.20
N PHE A 110 7.32 2.32 9.19
CA PHE A 110 8.12 3.54 9.06
C PHE A 110 9.63 3.23 8.94
N LEU A 111 10.15 2.32 9.76
CA LEU A 111 11.56 1.92 9.73
C LEU A 111 11.94 1.20 8.41
N GLU A 112 11.05 0.41 7.83
CA GLU A 112 11.24 -0.17 6.49
C GLU A 112 11.32 0.94 5.43
N SER A 113 10.43 1.93 5.49
CA SER A 113 10.46 3.11 4.60
C SER A 113 11.78 3.88 4.72
N CYS A 114 12.35 3.98 5.93
CA CYS A 114 13.66 4.56 6.20
C CYS A 114 14.83 3.85 5.47
N ARG A 115 14.67 2.64 4.94
CA ARG A 115 15.69 1.99 4.09
C ARG A 115 15.78 2.62 2.70
N VAL A 116 14.68 3.19 2.24
CA VAL A 116 14.56 3.85 0.94
C VAL A 116 14.77 5.36 1.09
N LEU A 117 14.14 5.97 2.11
CA LEU A 117 14.14 7.42 2.32
C LEU A 117 15.51 8.00 2.63
N THR A 118 16.44 7.25 3.24
CA THR A 118 17.82 7.72 3.49
C THR A 118 18.57 8.08 2.21
N ARG A 119 18.12 7.61 1.04
CA ARG A 119 18.67 7.99 -0.27
C ARG A 119 18.18 9.35 -0.76
N ARG A 120 17.13 9.92 -0.16
CA ARG A 120 16.52 11.21 -0.51
C ARG A 120 17.18 12.42 0.19
N GLY A 121 18.48 12.31 0.51
CA GLY A 121 19.27 13.39 1.08
C GLY A 121 19.49 13.33 2.60
N GLU A 122 20.32 14.26 3.09
CA GLU A 122 20.85 14.27 4.46
C GLU A 122 19.77 14.43 5.54
N GLN A 123 18.71 15.20 5.25
CA GLN A 123 17.59 15.38 6.19
C GLN A 123 16.96 14.03 6.57
N TRP A 124 16.68 13.19 5.58
CA TRP A 124 16.13 11.85 5.80
C TRP A 124 17.14 10.90 6.44
N GLN A 125 18.43 11.02 6.13
CA GLN A 125 19.48 10.23 6.79
C GLN A 125 19.51 10.50 8.30
N ASN A 126 19.54 11.77 8.68
CA ASN A 126 19.58 12.19 10.08
C ASN A 126 18.29 11.83 10.81
N LEU A 127 17.13 12.05 10.19
CA LEU A 127 15.82 11.69 10.77
C LEU A 127 15.71 10.18 10.98
N CYS A 128 16.05 9.37 9.98
CA CYS A 128 16.01 7.91 10.09
C CYS A 128 17.07 7.34 11.04
N SER A 129 18.20 8.05 11.24
CA SER A 129 19.18 7.69 12.27
C SER A 129 18.58 7.88 13.67
N ARG A 130 17.94 9.03 13.93
CA ARG A 130 17.23 9.28 15.20
C ARG A 130 16.07 8.32 15.41
N ALA A 131 15.30 8.00 14.37
CA ALA A 131 14.23 7.01 14.43
C ALA A 131 14.74 5.65 14.93
N ARG A 132 15.87 5.16 14.40
CA ARG A 132 16.44 3.87 14.84
C ARG A 132 16.90 3.86 16.31
N ALA A 133 17.15 5.04 16.90
CA ALA A 133 17.51 5.16 18.32
C ALA A 133 16.31 5.17 19.28
N VAL A 134 15.08 5.32 18.78
CA VAL A 134 13.86 5.30 19.60
C VAL A 134 13.59 3.88 20.09
N ASN A 135 13.18 3.75 21.35
CA ASN A 135 12.72 2.47 21.88
C ASN A 135 11.42 2.02 21.18
N ALA A 136 11.55 1.07 20.24
CA ALA A 136 10.44 0.52 19.45
C ALA A 136 9.32 -0.15 20.27
N LYS A 137 9.52 -0.40 21.57
CA LYS A 137 8.50 -0.97 22.48
C LYS A 137 7.78 0.08 23.31
N SER A 138 8.19 1.35 23.23
CA SER A 138 7.61 2.44 24.01
C SER A 138 6.76 3.31 23.10
N ASP A 139 5.45 3.07 23.14
CA ASP A 139 4.48 3.88 22.41
C ASP A 139 4.61 5.40 22.68
N PRO A 140 4.77 5.87 23.94
CA PRO A 140 5.01 7.29 24.21
C PRO A 140 6.30 7.84 23.58
N ALA A 141 7.37 7.05 23.52
CA ALA A 141 8.63 7.47 22.91
C ALA A 141 8.48 7.62 21.38
N ILE A 142 7.76 6.70 20.75
CA ILE A 142 7.48 6.74 19.31
C ILE A 142 6.57 7.93 18.98
N ARG A 143 5.51 8.14 19.76
CA ARG A 143 4.63 9.29 19.60
C ARG A 143 5.39 10.61 19.72
N SER A 144 6.24 10.73 20.75
CA SER A 144 7.08 11.91 20.98
C SER A 144 8.04 12.16 19.80
N PHE A 145 8.58 11.10 19.19
CA PHE A 145 9.38 11.22 17.97
C PHE A 145 8.58 11.85 16.83
N TYR A 146 7.35 11.39 16.55
CA TYR A 146 6.54 11.99 15.49
C TYR A 146 6.18 13.45 15.80
N GLU A 147 5.81 13.77 17.04
CA GLU A 147 5.41 15.12 17.44
C GLU A 147 6.58 16.12 17.38
N SER A 148 7.81 15.66 17.66
CA SER A 148 9.03 16.48 17.66
C SER A 148 9.67 16.62 16.27
N GLU A 149 9.67 15.56 15.46
CA GLU A 149 10.37 15.54 14.17
C GLU A 149 9.49 15.99 13.00
N PHE A 150 8.17 15.88 13.12
CA PHE A 150 7.24 16.18 12.03
C PHE A 150 6.29 17.34 12.36
N ALA A 151 5.79 17.95 11.30
CA ALA A 151 4.65 18.86 11.31
C ALA A 151 3.49 18.23 10.55
N ALA A 152 2.28 18.30 11.11
CA ALA A 152 1.08 17.72 10.53
C ALA A 152 0.35 18.73 9.63
N TYR A 153 -0.08 18.27 8.46
CA TYR A 153 -0.81 19.07 7.48
C TYR A 153 -2.06 18.34 7.00
N GLN A 154 -3.23 18.95 7.17
CA GLN A 154 -4.48 18.44 6.60
C GLN A 154 -4.44 18.59 5.08
N ILE A 155 -4.67 17.48 4.38
CA ILE A 155 -4.77 17.46 2.93
C ILE A 155 -6.19 17.86 2.53
N ARG A 156 -6.31 18.79 1.60
CA ARG A 156 -7.56 19.22 0.98
C ARG A 156 -7.39 19.13 -0.53
N ASP A 157 -8.43 18.73 -1.23
CA ASP A 157 -8.42 18.65 -2.70
C ASP A 157 -8.34 20.05 -3.36
N ASP A 158 -8.41 20.08 -4.69
CA ASP A 158 -8.40 21.29 -5.51
C ASP A 158 -9.61 22.21 -5.22
N ASP A 159 -10.75 21.62 -4.87
CA ASP A 159 -11.96 22.31 -4.35
C ASP A 159 -11.84 22.71 -2.87
N ARG A 160 -10.68 22.47 -2.24
CA ARG A 160 -10.38 22.72 -0.83
C ARG A 160 -11.29 21.96 0.13
N ARG A 161 -11.83 20.83 -0.29
CA ARG A 161 -12.59 19.92 0.56
C ARG A 161 -11.64 18.97 1.28
N PRO A 162 -11.82 18.76 2.59
CA PRO A 162 -11.01 17.82 3.35
C PRO A 162 -11.49 16.37 3.22
N ASP A 163 -12.68 16.16 2.65
CA ASP A 163 -13.32 14.85 2.57
C ASP A 163 -12.92 14.13 1.29
N GLY A 164 -12.46 12.90 1.46
CA GLY A 164 -12.03 12.03 0.39
C GLY A 164 -12.58 10.63 0.51
N VAL A 165 -12.02 9.70 -0.27
CA VAL A 165 -12.46 8.30 -0.32
C VAL A 165 -11.33 7.37 0.10
N VAL A 166 -11.63 6.54 1.10
CA VAL A 166 -10.76 5.44 1.56
C VAL A 166 -11.38 4.12 1.11
N THR A 167 -10.66 3.38 0.28
CA THR A 167 -11.01 2.01 -0.13
C THR A 167 -10.12 1.00 0.57
N GLY A 168 -10.32 -0.29 0.31
CA GLY A 168 -9.46 -1.35 0.85
C GLY A 168 -8.93 -2.29 -0.22
N TYR A 169 -7.71 -2.77 0.02
CA TYR A 169 -7.07 -3.83 -0.76
C TYR A 169 -6.38 -4.86 0.15
N PHE A 170 -6.05 -6.01 -0.42
CA PHE A 170 -5.49 -7.16 0.30
C PHE A 170 -4.59 -7.98 -0.64
N GLU A 171 -3.79 -8.87 -0.08
CA GLU A 171 -2.99 -9.86 -0.82
C GLU A 171 -3.79 -11.18 -0.93
N PRO A 172 -4.36 -11.51 -2.10
CA PRO A 172 -5.13 -12.72 -2.30
C PRO A 172 -4.25 -13.96 -2.27
N GLU A 173 -4.84 -15.08 -1.85
CA GLU A 173 -4.22 -16.40 -1.90
C GLU A 173 -5.04 -17.31 -2.83
N ILE A 174 -4.37 -17.93 -3.80
CA ILE A 174 -4.98 -18.81 -4.80
C ILE A 174 -4.19 -20.11 -4.92
N GLU A 175 -4.85 -21.18 -5.36
CA GLU A 175 -4.18 -22.47 -5.59
C GLU A 175 -3.46 -22.50 -6.94
N GLY A 176 -2.29 -23.14 -6.98
CA GLY A 176 -1.52 -23.27 -8.21
C GLY A 176 -0.54 -24.44 -8.25
N SER A 177 0.15 -24.54 -9.38
CA SER A 177 1.18 -25.54 -9.66
C SER A 177 2.30 -24.93 -10.51
N ARG A 178 3.55 -25.37 -10.34
CA ARG A 178 4.63 -25.03 -11.29
C ARG A 178 4.50 -25.78 -12.61
N THR A 179 3.73 -26.86 -12.63
CA THR A 179 3.52 -27.71 -13.80
C THR A 179 2.14 -27.44 -14.40
N TYR A 180 2.10 -27.23 -15.71
CA TYR A 180 0.87 -27.14 -16.47
C TYR A 180 0.16 -28.50 -16.52
N SER A 181 -0.98 -28.60 -15.87
CA SER A 181 -1.87 -29.77 -15.88
C SER A 181 -3.23 -29.36 -15.30
N PRO A 182 -4.36 -29.91 -15.77
CA PRO A 182 -5.65 -29.65 -15.14
C PRO A 182 -5.62 -29.91 -13.63
N PRO A 183 -6.22 -29.04 -12.81
CA PRO A 183 -6.97 -27.83 -13.19
C PRO A 183 -6.10 -26.59 -13.44
N PHE A 184 -4.80 -26.63 -13.16
CA PHE A 184 -3.84 -25.52 -13.26
C PHE A 184 -3.43 -25.23 -14.71
N ILE A 185 -4.31 -24.52 -15.42
CA ILE A 185 -4.17 -24.24 -16.86
C ILE A 185 -3.94 -22.76 -17.17
N TYR A 186 -4.17 -21.86 -16.23
CA TYR A 186 -4.01 -20.41 -16.45
C TYR A 186 -2.60 -19.96 -16.06
N PRO A 187 -1.75 -19.52 -17.00
CA PRO A 187 -0.38 -19.13 -16.70
C PRO A 187 -0.33 -17.80 -15.96
N VAL A 188 0.58 -17.70 -14.99
CA VAL A 188 0.97 -16.45 -14.33
C VAL A 188 2.29 -16.00 -14.91
N TYR A 189 2.27 -14.91 -15.68
CA TYR A 189 3.43 -14.41 -16.40
C TYR A 189 4.27 -13.43 -15.57
N GLY A 190 5.58 -13.54 -15.73
CA GLY A 190 6.52 -12.49 -15.35
C GLY A 190 6.69 -11.44 -16.43
N GLU A 191 7.50 -10.41 -16.15
CA GLU A 191 7.75 -9.33 -17.10
C GLU A 191 8.28 -9.88 -18.43
N PRO A 192 7.65 -9.55 -19.57
CA PRO A 192 8.12 -9.97 -20.88
C PRO A 192 9.45 -9.30 -21.26
N GLN A 193 10.36 -10.07 -21.87
CA GLN A 193 11.68 -9.56 -22.28
C GLN A 193 11.65 -8.65 -23.51
N ASP A 194 10.57 -8.72 -24.30
CA ASP A 194 10.37 -7.96 -25.54
C ASP A 194 9.61 -6.64 -25.34
N MET A 195 9.13 -6.36 -24.13
CA MET A 195 8.49 -5.10 -23.81
C MET A 195 9.52 -3.97 -23.81
N VAL A 196 9.24 -2.89 -24.52
CA VAL A 196 10.11 -1.72 -24.58
C VAL A 196 9.38 -0.49 -24.05
N PHE A 197 10.14 0.47 -23.54
CA PHE A 197 9.63 1.55 -22.71
C PHE A 197 9.97 2.91 -23.30
N LEU A 198 8.99 3.78 -23.39
CA LEU A 198 9.16 5.16 -23.83
C LEU A 198 8.75 6.11 -22.71
N ASP A 199 9.63 7.04 -22.35
CA ASP A 199 9.29 8.15 -21.46
C ASP A 199 8.41 9.15 -22.21
N THR A 200 7.16 9.30 -21.77
CA THR A 200 6.17 10.15 -22.45
C THR A 200 6.52 11.63 -22.40
N ARG A 201 7.41 12.06 -21.48
CA ARG A 201 7.92 13.44 -21.42
C ARG A 201 8.86 13.77 -22.58
N ARG A 202 9.49 12.76 -23.18
CA ARG A 202 10.41 12.92 -24.32
C ARG A 202 9.70 12.97 -25.67
N LEU A 203 8.37 12.79 -25.68
CA LEU A 203 7.59 12.84 -26.89
C LEU A 203 7.39 14.27 -27.38
N PRO A 204 7.59 14.55 -28.67
CA PRO A 204 7.28 15.87 -29.22
C PRO A 204 5.80 16.19 -29.10
N ALA A 205 5.48 17.48 -29.13
CA ALA A 205 4.10 17.94 -29.24
C ALA A 205 3.52 17.50 -30.60
N GLY A 206 2.27 17.02 -30.59
CA GLY A 206 1.57 16.57 -31.79
C GLY A 206 1.10 15.12 -31.75
N ARG A 207 0.46 14.70 -32.86
CA ARG A 207 -0.17 13.38 -33.05
C ARG A 207 0.33 12.65 -34.30
N GLY A 208 1.46 13.08 -34.86
CA GLY A 208 2.05 12.49 -36.08
C GLY A 208 2.91 11.26 -35.79
N THR A 209 3.50 10.70 -36.84
CA THR A 209 4.47 9.61 -36.72
C THR A 209 5.86 10.15 -36.43
N VAL A 210 6.55 9.53 -35.47
CA VAL A 210 7.95 9.82 -35.15
C VAL A 210 8.80 8.59 -35.40
N ALA A 211 10.07 8.83 -35.73
CA ALA A 211 11.05 7.77 -35.84
C ALA A 211 11.74 7.55 -34.49
N ALA A 212 12.02 6.30 -34.16
CA ALA A 212 12.65 5.92 -32.91
C ALA A 212 13.61 4.75 -33.10
N ARG A 213 14.51 4.57 -32.12
CA ARG A 213 15.37 3.39 -31.96
C ARG A 213 15.13 2.77 -30.60
N VAL A 214 15.49 1.51 -30.43
CA VAL A 214 15.47 0.82 -29.14
C VAL A 214 16.90 0.61 -28.67
N GLU A 215 17.21 1.12 -27.48
CA GLU A 215 18.50 0.99 -26.80
C GLU A 215 18.22 0.45 -25.39
N ASP A 216 18.70 -0.76 -25.06
CA ASP A 216 18.49 -1.40 -23.75
C ASP A 216 17.02 -1.38 -23.28
N ARG A 217 16.10 -1.78 -24.17
CA ARG A 217 14.63 -1.74 -23.99
C ARG A 217 14.03 -0.34 -23.80
N LYS A 218 14.81 0.73 -23.93
CA LYS A 218 14.32 2.12 -23.95
C LYS A 218 14.13 2.59 -25.38
N VAL A 219 12.99 3.20 -25.65
CA VAL A 219 12.68 3.81 -26.94
C VAL A 219 13.21 5.24 -26.93
N VAL A 220 14.10 5.53 -27.88
CA VAL A 220 14.74 6.83 -28.05
C VAL A 220 14.24 7.46 -29.35
N ILE A 221 13.49 8.56 -29.21
CA ILE A 221 12.99 9.33 -30.36
C ILE A 221 14.16 9.97 -31.11
N GLN A 222 14.20 9.78 -32.41
CA GLN A 222 15.23 10.33 -33.29
C GLN A 222 14.76 11.68 -33.84
N GLN A 223 15.65 12.66 -33.86
CA GLN A 223 15.41 14.00 -34.38
C GLN A 223 16.40 14.32 -35.51
N GLY A 224 16.05 15.26 -36.39
CA GLY A 224 16.95 15.72 -37.45
C GLY A 224 17.17 14.73 -38.59
N LEU A 225 16.28 13.73 -38.75
CA LEU A 225 16.37 12.77 -39.84
C LEU A 225 16.03 13.42 -41.18
N SER A 226 16.86 13.15 -42.18
CA SER A 226 16.59 13.48 -43.57
C SER A 226 15.78 12.38 -44.26
N THR A 227 15.26 12.65 -45.46
CA THR A 227 14.59 11.64 -46.29
C THR A 227 15.50 10.47 -46.68
N ARG A 228 16.83 10.62 -46.61
CA ARG A 228 17.79 9.54 -46.86
C ARG A 228 17.95 8.60 -45.67
N ASP A 229 17.62 9.07 -44.47
CA ASP A 229 17.71 8.28 -43.24
C ASP A 229 16.43 7.43 -43.02
N MET A 230 15.36 7.77 -43.75
CA MET A 230 14.10 7.02 -43.77
C MET A 230 14.33 5.62 -44.35
N GLY A 231 14.39 4.62 -43.46
CA GLY A 231 14.65 3.22 -43.83
C GLY A 231 16.00 2.68 -43.38
N ALA A 232 16.80 3.48 -42.68
CA ALA A 232 18.02 3.02 -42.03
C ALA A 232 17.75 1.78 -41.13
N PRO A 233 18.67 0.80 -41.09
CA PRO A 233 18.52 -0.36 -40.23
C PRO A 233 18.29 0.05 -38.76
N GLY A 234 17.32 -0.61 -38.11
CA GLY A 234 16.96 -0.36 -36.71
C GLY A 234 16.11 0.89 -36.45
N LEU A 235 15.71 1.63 -37.49
CA LEU A 235 14.76 2.74 -37.35
C LEU A 235 13.33 2.20 -37.34
N LEU A 236 12.55 2.58 -36.32
CA LEU A 236 11.17 2.17 -36.11
C LEU A 236 10.24 3.37 -36.18
N ALA A 237 9.04 3.17 -36.73
CA ALA A 237 7.98 4.17 -36.76
C ALA A 237 7.07 4.02 -35.53
N LEU A 238 6.77 5.12 -34.85
CA LEU A 238 5.81 5.21 -33.75
C LEU A 238 4.73 6.25 -34.10
N ASP A 239 3.46 5.83 -34.15
CA ASP A 239 2.33 6.73 -34.34
C ASP A 239 1.88 7.34 -33.00
N LEU A 240 2.02 8.66 -32.86
CA LEU A 240 1.64 9.38 -31.65
C LEU A 240 0.13 9.60 -31.50
N SER A 241 -0.67 9.33 -32.53
CA SER A 241 -2.12 9.50 -32.50
C SER A 241 -2.80 8.58 -31.48
N THR A 242 -2.19 7.43 -31.19
CA THR A 242 -2.69 6.39 -30.28
C THR A 242 -2.11 6.48 -28.86
N VAL A 243 -1.27 7.49 -28.60
CA VAL A 243 -0.51 7.60 -27.35
C VAL A 243 -1.31 8.27 -26.25
N ILE A 244 -1.46 7.58 -25.13
CA ILE A 244 -1.96 8.14 -23.87
C ILE A 244 -0.78 8.75 -23.12
N ARG A 245 -0.81 10.08 -22.91
CA ARG A 245 0.30 10.83 -22.28
C ARG A 245 0.15 11.00 -20.76
N ASP A 246 -1.05 10.76 -20.21
CA ASP A 246 -1.40 10.97 -18.80
C ASP A 246 -1.35 9.67 -17.97
N THR A 247 -0.19 9.01 -17.92
CA THR A 247 0.05 7.87 -17.02
C THR A 247 0.76 8.33 -15.74
N LEU A 248 0.51 7.70 -14.58
CA LEU A 248 1.18 8.06 -13.30
C LEU A 248 2.69 7.98 -13.43
N ASP A 249 3.16 6.90 -14.05
CA ASP A 249 4.56 6.53 -14.22
C ASP A 249 5.22 7.18 -15.45
N ARG A 250 4.46 7.98 -16.22
CA ARG A 250 4.92 8.65 -17.45
C ARG A 250 5.63 7.71 -18.44
N LYS A 251 5.29 6.43 -18.42
CA LYS A 251 5.96 5.37 -19.17
C LYS A 251 4.97 4.71 -20.13
N MET A 252 5.32 4.63 -21.40
CA MET A 252 4.54 3.91 -22.41
C MET A 252 5.18 2.55 -22.66
N ARG A 253 4.35 1.49 -22.62
CA ARG A 253 4.77 0.12 -22.91
C ARG A 253 4.47 -0.21 -24.37
N LEU A 254 5.51 -0.61 -25.08
CA LEU A 254 5.51 -0.83 -26.52
C LEU A 254 6.10 -2.20 -26.84
N ARG A 255 5.84 -2.68 -28.05
CA ARG A 255 6.47 -3.85 -28.66
C ARG A 255 6.99 -3.48 -30.05
N VAL A 256 8.03 -4.17 -30.48
CA VAL A 256 8.56 -4.05 -31.85
C VAL A 256 7.87 -5.08 -32.73
N GLU A 257 7.23 -4.62 -33.81
CA GLU A 257 6.60 -5.49 -34.80
C GLU A 257 7.00 -5.03 -36.20
N GLY A 258 7.90 -5.79 -36.85
CA GLY A 258 8.52 -5.38 -38.11
C GLY A 258 9.32 -4.09 -37.97
N ARG A 259 8.87 -3.01 -38.63
CA ARG A 259 9.46 -1.66 -38.55
C ARG A 259 8.62 -0.67 -37.75
N GLN A 260 7.70 -1.17 -36.93
CA GLN A 260 6.79 -0.34 -36.13
C GLN A 260 6.96 -0.60 -34.64
N LEU A 261 6.74 0.45 -33.86
CA LEU A 261 6.49 0.39 -32.43
C LEU A 261 4.99 0.46 -32.21
N LEU A 262 4.43 -0.59 -31.64
CA LEU A 262 3.01 -0.71 -31.33
C LEU A 262 2.81 -0.75 -29.82
N PRO A 263 1.64 -0.32 -29.29
CA PRO A 263 1.28 -0.57 -27.90
C PRO A 263 1.49 -2.03 -27.52
N TYR A 264 1.85 -2.32 -26.27
CA TYR A 264 2.02 -3.72 -25.86
C TYR A 264 0.68 -4.50 -25.92
N PHE A 265 0.75 -5.82 -25.96
CA PHE A 265 -0.40 -6.69 -26.14
C PHE A 265 -1.51 -6.46 -25.11
N THR A 266 -2.76 -6.51 -25.56
CA THR A 266 -3.94 -6.53 -24.69
C THR A 266 -4.05 -7.85 -23.93
N ARG A 267 -4.84 -7.88 -22.85
CA ARG A 267 -5.19 -9.13 -22.15
C ARG A 267 -5.68 -10.22 -23.10
N GLU A 268 -6.61 -9.89 -23.99
CA GLU A 268 -7.17 -10.87 -24.94
C GLU A 268 -6.07 -11.47 -25.83
N GLU A 269 -5.17 -10.64 -26.35
CA GLU A 269 -4.04 -11.11 -27.15
C GLU A 269 -3.08 -11.99 -26.32
N ILE A 270 -2.79 -11.61 -25.08
CA ILE A 270 -1.93 -12.37 -24.16
C ILE A 270 -2.56 -13.73 -23.81
N GLU A 271 -3.86 -13.77 -23.55
CA GLU A 271 -4.55 -15.01 -23.19
C GLU A 271 -4.71 -15.94 -24.41
N THR A 272 -4.97 -15.40 -25.60
CA THR A 272 -5.22 -16.20 -26.82
C THR A 272 -3.95 -16.63 -27.56
N ARG A 273 -2.86 -15.84 -27.50
CA ARG A 273 -1.59 -16.14 -28.18
C ARG A 273 -0.52 -16.63 -27.22
N GLY A 274 -0.72 -16.40 -25.92
CA GLY A 274 0.32 -16.48 -24.91
C GLY A 274 1.25 -15.26 -24.94
N ALA A 275 2.06 -15.11 -23.90
CA ALA A 275 3.16 -14.16 -23.87
C ALA A 275 4.50 -14.89 -24.16
N PRO A 276 4.94 -14.99 -25.42
CA PRO A 276 6.05 -15.87 -25.83
C PRO A 276 7.39 -15.50 -25.18
N ASN A 277 7.60 -14.22 -24.90
CA ASN A 277 8.83 -13.70 -24.30
C ASN A 277 8.71 -13.46 -22.78
N ALA A 278 7.64 -13.98 -22.16
CA ALA A 278 7.42 -13.88 -20.72
C ALA A 278 7.66 -15.23 -20.05
N ARG A 279 8.36 -15.21 -18.92
CA ARG A 279 8.53 -16.40 -18.08
C ARG A 279 7.20 -16.75 -17.42
N VAL A 280 6.78 -18.02 -17.49
CA VAL A 280 5.68 -18.51 -16.66
C VAL A 280 6.20 -18.81 -15.25
N LEU A 281 5.61 -18.18 -14.24
CA LEU A 281 5.99 -18.34 -12.83
C LEU A 281 5.28 -19.53 -12.18
N ALA A 282 3.99 -19.67 -12.49
CA ALA A 282 3.13 -20.75 -12.03
C ALA A 282 1.90 -20.85 -12.94
N PHE A 283 1.08 -21.87 -12.72
CA PHE A 283 -0.24 -22.05 -13.31
C PHE A 283 -1.28 -22.10 -12.19
N VAL A 284 -2.44 -21.49 -12.42
CA VAL A 284 -3.53 -21.42 -11.45
C VAL A 284 -4.80 -22.02 -12.05
N SER A 285 -5.74 -22.40 -11.18
CA SER A 285 -6.96 -23.12 -11.56
C SER A 285 -8.14 -22.21 -11.92
N ASN A 286 -8.07 -20.93 -11.59
CA ASN A 286 -9.19 -20.00 -11.72
C ASN A 286 -8.75 -18.65 -12.32
N ALA A 287 -9.21 -18.36 -13.55
CA ALA A 287 -8.91 -17.12 -14.26
C ALA A 287 -9.46 -15.87 -13.56
N ASN A 288 -10.63 -15.95 -12.89
CA ASN A 288 -11.20 -14.82 -12.16
C ASN A 288 -10.39 -14.49 -10.91
N ALA A 289 -9.89 -15.51 -10.21
CA ALA A 289 -9.03 -15.33 -9.05
C ALA A 289 -7.66 -14.75 -9.46
N LEU A 290 -7.11 -15.18 -10.60
CA LEU A 290 -5.92 -14.58 -11.21
C LEU A 290 -6.17 -13.10 -11.57
N TYR A 291 -7.32 -12.79 -12.15
CA TYR A 291 -7.68 -11.42 -12.49
C TYR A 291 -7.84 -10.52 -11.27
N GLU A 292 -8.46 -11.01 -10.19
CA GLU A 292 -8.49 -10.29 -8.92
C GLU A 292 -7.07 -10.05 -8.38
N MET A 293 -6.20 -11.07 -8.43
CA MET A 293 -4.78 -10.92 -8.05
C MET A 293 -4.06 -9.85 -8.89
N GLN A 294 -4.37 -9.76 -10.19
CA GLN A 294 -3.84 -8.70 -11.06
C GLN A 294 -4.38 -7.31 -10.69
N ILE A 295 -5.68 -7.21 -10.35
CA ILE A 295 -6.25 -5.95 -9.84
C ILE A 295 -5.57 -5.53 -8.54
N GLN A 296 -5.31 -6.47 -7.62
CA GLN A 296 -4.61 -6.17 -6.37
C GLN A 296 -3.12 -5.84 -6.55
N GLY A 297 -2.50 -6.32 -7.64
CA GLY A 297 -1.08 -6.08 -7.96
C GLY A 297 -0.10 -7.00 -7.23
N SER A 298 -0.57 -7.83 -6.30
CA SER A 298 0.23 -8.83 -5.58
C SER A 298 -0.63 -10.02 -5.21
N GLY A 299 -0.01 -11.14 -4.82
CA GLY A 299 -0.73 -12.30 -4.32
C GLY A 299 0.16 -13.47 -3.95
N ARG A 300 -0.48 -14.52 -3.40
CA ARG A 300 0.14 -15.76 -2.97
C ARG A 300 -0.42 -16.91 -3.77
N ILE A 301 0.46 -17.78 -4.25
CA ILE A 301 0.08 -19.04 -4.88
C ILE A 301 0.46 -20.17 -3.95
N ARG A 302 -0.54 -20.85 -3.39
CA ARG A 302 -0.37 -22.08 -2.62
C ARG A 302 -0.20 -23.25 -3.59
N LEU A 303 0.98 -23.83 -3.60
CA LEU A 303 1.32 -24.98 -4.41
C LEU A 303 0.73 -26.27 -3.83
N THR A 304 0.56 -27.28 -4.67
CA THR A 304 0.01 -28.59 -4.29
C THR A 304 0.87 -29.34 -3.25
N ASN A 305 2.15 -29.00 -3.13
CA ASN A 305 3.06 -29.55 -2.12
C ASN A 305 3.01 -28.78 -0.78
N GLY A 306 2.19 -27.74 -0.66
CA GLY A 306 2.05 -26.90 0.52
C GLY A 306 2.93 -25.64 0.52
N ASP A 307 3.89 -25.53 -0.41
CA ASP A 307 4.74 -24.34 -0.53
C ASP A 307 3.92 -23.13 -1.00
N VAL A 308 4.39 -21.93 -0.66
CA VAL A 308 3.75 -20.67 -1.09
C VAL A 308 4.71 -19.87 -1.95
N ILE A 309 4.33 -19.61 -3.20
CA ILE A 309 5.00 -18.62 -4.04
C ILE A 309 4.36 -17.27 -3.76
N ARG A 310 5.18 -16.29 -3.39
CA ARG A 310 4.74 -14.92 -3.19
C ARG A 310 5.05 -14.10 -4.45
N LEU A 311 4.04 -13.41 -4.96
CA LEU A 311 4.12 -12.62 -6.18
C LEU A 311 3.91 -11.14 -5.86
N GLY A 312 4.86 -10.32 -6.29
CA GLY A 312 4.72 -8.87 -6.30
C GLY A 312 4.57 -8.36 -7.72
N TYR A 313 4.07 -7.12 -7.86
CA TYR A 313 4.00 -6.42 -9.13
C TYR A 313 5.40 -6.35 -9.79
N ALA A 314 5.47 -6.69 -11.07
CA ALA A 314 6.67 -6.48 -11.89
C ALA A 314 6.44 -5.37 -12.91
N GLU A 315 5.37 -5.45 -13.69
CA GLU A 315 5.05 -4.48 -14.74
C GLU A 315 3.59 -4.67 -15.21
N GLN A 316 3.06 -3.73 -16.00
CA GLN A 316 1.77 -3.82 -16.69
C GLN A 316 1.93 -3.62 -18.20
N ASN A 317 0.94 -4.04 -18.99
CA ASN A 317 0.96 -3.87 -20.45
C ASN A 317 0.67 -2.42 -20.93
N GLY A 318 0.36 -1.48 -20.04
CA GLY A 318 0.08 -0.08 -20.38
C GLY A 318 -1.27 0.17 -21.04
N GLN A 319 -2.13 -0.85 -21.15
CA GLN A 319 -3.50 -0.71 -21.64
C GLN A 319 -4.41 -0.11 -20.57
N PRO A 320 -5.49 0.61 -20.95
CA PRO A 320 -6.38 1.23 -19.97
C PRO A 320 -7.12 0.17 -19.15
N PHE A 321 -7.20 0.37 -17.83
CA PHE A 321 -8.01 -0.47 -16.95
C PHE A 321 -9.51 -0.22 -17.20
N ARG A 322 -10.22 -1.24 -17.71
CA ARG A 322 -11.65 -1.18 -18.05
C ARG A 322 -12.36 -2.45 -17.57
N PRO A 323 -12.60 -2.59 -16.26
CA PRO A 323 -13.27 -3.77 -15.72
C PRO A 323 -14.73 -3.84 -16.19
N THR A 324 -15.22 -5.04 -16.48
CA THR A 324 -16.66 -5.26 -16.67
C THR A 324 -17.35 -5.20 -15.31
N LEU A 325 -18.16 -4.16 -15.09
CA LEU A 325 -18.92 -4.00 -13.85
C LEU A 325 -20.24 -4.77 -13.90
N ALA A 326 -20.63 -5.38 -12.78
CA ALA A 326 -21.95 -5.98 -12.65
C ALA A 326 -23.03 -4.89 -12.64
N SER A 327 -24.04 -4.99 -13.51
CA SER A 327 -25.21 -4.11 -13.47
C SER A 327 -26.27 -4.69 -12.52
N ASN A 328 -26.68 -3.95 -11.49
CA ASN A 328 -27.89 -4.28 -10.76
C ASN A 328 -29.10 -4.04 -11.68
N SER A 329 -29.83 -5.10 -12.04
CA SER A 329 -31.10 -5.03 -12.77
C SER A 329 -32.31 -4.73 -11.86
N GLY A 330 -32.08 -4.40 -10.59
CA GLY A 330 -33.12 -4.02 -9.63
C GLY A 330 -32.92 -2.60 -9.09
N ARG A 331 -33.90 -1.74 -9.36
CA ARG A 331 -34.03 -0.29 -9.00
C ARG A 331 -33.35 0.69 -9.96
N GLY A 332 -34.18 1.49 -10.60
CA GLY A 332 -33.86 2.44 -11.67
C GLY A 332 -33.04 3.67 -11.25
N GLY A 333 -31.88 3.47 -10.65
CA GLY A 333 -30.80 4.44 -10.61
C GLY A 333 -29.68 3.95 -11.52
N LYS A 334 -29.41 4.64 -12.63
CA LYS A 334 -28.20 4.36 -13.42
C LYS A 334 -27.01 4.59 -12.50
N GLN A 335 -26.27 3.54 -12.10
CA GLN A 335 -24.92 3.69 -11.56
C GLN A 335 -24.06 4.26 -12.70
N ALA A 336 -24.03 5.59 -12.81
CA ALA A 336 -23.20 6.27 -13.76
C ALA A 336 -21.81 6.38 -13.12
N VAL A 337 -20.90 5.49 -13.52
CA VAL A 337 -19.47 5.79 -13.38
C VAL A 337 -19.21 7.04 -14.21
N ARG A 338 -19.16 8.20 -13.57
CA ARG A 338 -18.73 9.42 -14.21
C ARG A 338 -17.21 9.41 -14.26
N THR A 339 -16.67 9.03 -15.41
CA THR A 339 -15.29 9.34 -15.77
C THR A 339 -15.19 10.82 -16.09
N ARG A 340 -14.74 11.63 -15.13
CA ARG A 340 -14.20 12.97 -15.43
C ARG A 340 -12.71 12.81 -15.69
N GLY A 341 -12.35 12.63 -16.97
CA GLY A 341 -10.97 12.36 -17.37
C GLY A 341 -10.52 10.93 -17.06
N SER A 342 -9.25 10.77 -16.65
CA SER A 342 -8.62 9.51 -16.24
C SER A 342 -8.99 9.05 -14.82
N THR A 343 -9.80 9.82 -14.10
CA THR A 343 -10.25 9.53 -12.73
C THR A 343 -11.54 8.70 -12.74
N ILE A 344 -11.53 7.56 -12.05
CA ILE A 344 -12.75 6.81 -11.71
C ILE A 344 -13.27 7.41 -10.41
N GLU A 345 -14.22 8.34 -10.50
CA GLU A 345 -14.94 8.84 -9.33
C GLU A 345 -16.09 7.86 -9.04
N LEU A 346 -15.96 7.10 -7.95
CA LEU A 346 -17.01 6.19 -7.50
C LEU A 346 -17.98 6.99 -6.63
N GLU A 347 -19.15 7.36 -7.17
CA GLU A 347 -20.23 7.94 -6.36
C GLU A 347 -20.53 7.01 -5.18
N VAL A 348 -20.48 7.56 -3.96
CA VAL A 348 -20.88 6.86 -2.73
C VAL A 348 -22.40 6.81 -2.76
N ASP A 349 -22.96 5.60 -2.83
CA ASP A 349 -24.40 5.38 -2.70
C ASP A 349 -24.66 4.98 -1.25
N ASP A 350 -25.46 5.76 -0.54
CA ASP A 350 -25.84 5.55 0.87
C ASP A 350 -26.97 4.49 1.00
N GLY A 351 -27.24 3.74 -0.07
CA GLY A 351 -28.25 2.69 -0.11
C GLY A 351 -27.88 1.48 0.75
N GLU A 352 -28.75 1.17 1.71
CA GLU A 352 -28.65 0.03 2.61
C GLU A 352 -28.28 -1.27 1.88
N ASP A 353 -27.23 -1.94 2.39
CA ASP A 353 -26.73 -3.23 1.94
C ASP A 353 -27.87 -4.28 1.93
N SER A 354 -28.46 -4.53 0.77
CA SER A 354 -29.16 -5.79 0.54
C SER A 354 -28.13 -6.86 0.23
N ASP A 355 -28.03 -7.87 1.10
CA ASP A 355 -27.24 -9.08 0.94
C ASP A 355 -27.25 -9.60 -0.52
N ILE A 356 -26.12 -9.43 -1.22
CA ILE A 356 -25.89 -10.11 -2.49
C ILE A 356 -25.57 -11.57 -2.17
N GLY A 357 -26.62 -12.37 -2.06
CA GLY A 357 -26.59 -13.82 -1.97
C GLY A 357 -26.35 -14.52 -3.32
N ASP A 358 -25.87 -13.83 -4.35
CA ASP A 358 -25.60 -14.46 -5.66
C ASP A 358 -24.12 -14.83 -5.81
N VAL A 359 -23.87 -16.15 -5.75
CA VAL A 359 -22.59 -16.82 -5.98
C VAL A 359 -22.16 -16.66 -7.45
N GLY A 360 -21.66 -15.46 -7.78
CA GLY A 360 -21.15 -15.21 -9.13
C GLY A 360 -20.38 -13.90 -9.33
N ALA A 361 -20.55 -12.91 -8.46
CA ALA A 361 -19.93 -11.59 -8.59
C ALA A 361 -18.75 -11.40 -7.61
N VAL A 362 -17.60 -10.93 -8.11
CA VAL A 362 -16.41 -10.65 -7.26
C VAL A 362 -16.37 -9.15 -6.95
N ARG A 363 -16.64 -8.77 -5.70
CA ARG A 363 -16.42 -7.40 -5.21
C ARG A 363 -14.93 -7.19 -4.97
N THR A 364 -14.35 -6.09 -5.43
CA THR A 364 -12.92 -5.74 -5.25
C THR A 364 -12.73 -4.22 -5.33
N ARG A 365 -11.88 -3.64 -4.48
CA ARG A 365 -11.53 -2.20 -4.46
C ARG A 365 -12.73 -1.24 -4.61
N GLY A 366 -13.84 -1.54 -3.94
CA GLY A 366 -15.04 -0.70 -3.94
C GLY A 366 -15.98 -0.85 -5.15
N PHE A 367 -15.79 -1.85 -6.03
CA PHE A 367 -16.69 -2.16 -7.15
C PHE A 367 -16.95 -3.67 -7.31
N THR A 368 -17.97 -4.05 -8.08
CA THR A 368 -18.37 -5.46 -8.30
C THR A 368 -18.12 -5.86 -9.74
N LEU A 369 -17.30 -6.89 -9.96
CA LEU A 369 -17.01 -7.46 -11.27
C LEU A 369 -18.18 -8.32 -11.77
N ALA A 370 -18.56 -8.13 -13.04
CA ALA A 370 -19.46 -9.04 -13.73
C ALA A 370 -18.76 -10.38 -13.97
N ARG A 371 -19.51 -11.48 -13.82
CA ARG A 371 -19.00 -12.81 -14.17
C ARG A 371 -18.74 -12.87 -15.68
N PRO A 372 -17.51 -13.17 -16.12
CA PRO A 372 -17.25 -13.30 -17.55
C PRO A 372 -17.94 -14.55 -18.11
N VAL A 373 -18.41 -14.47 -19.36
CA VAL A 373 -18.85 -15.64 -20.12
C VAL A 373 -17.61 -16.23 -20.79
N ALA A 374 -17.33 -17.52 -20.57
CA ALA A 374 -16.14 -18.19 -21.11
C ALA A 374 -15.91 -17.86 -22.60
N SER A 375 -14.71 -17.38 -22.93
CA SER A 375 -14.27 -17.11 -24.31
C SER A 375 -13.32 -18.21 -24.81
N GLY A 376 -12.79 -18.12 -26.04
CA GLY A 376 -11.97 -19.18 -26.67
C GLY A 376 -10.69 -19.57 -25.91
N ALA A 377 -10.02 -20.63 -26.34
CA ALA A 377 -8.93 -21.28 -25.59
C ALA A 377 -7.76 -20.37 -25.18
N VAL A 378 -7.34 -20.44 -23.91
CA VAL A 378 -6.07 -19.86 -23.43
C VAL A 378 -4.91 -20.69 -24.00
N VAL A 379 -3.94 -20.01 -24.63
CA VAL A 379 -2.79 -20.68 -25.24
C VAL A 379 -1.54 -20.44 -24.41
N VAL A 380 -0.85 -21.53 -24.06
CA VAL A 380 0.50 -21.49 -23.49
C VAL A 380 1.49 -21.80 -24.61
N PRO A 381 2.42 -20.89 -24.98
CA PRO A 381 3.37 -21.12 -26.05
C PRO A 381 4.16 -22.42 -25.82
N GLY A 382 4.22 -23.27 -26.85
CA GLY A 382 4.94 -24.55 -26.80
C GLY A 382 4.24 -25.69 -26.04
N ARG A 383 2.99 -25.53 -25.58
CA ARG A 383 2.23 -26.60 -24.93
C ARG A 383 0.89 -26.85 -25.61
N LYS A 384 0.54 -28.13 -25.82
CA LYS A 384 -0.83 -28.51 -26.23
C LYS A 384 -1.77 -28.34 -25.04
N ALA A 385 -2.93 -27.75 -25.29
CA ALA A 385 -4.01 -27.63 -24.32
C ALA A 385 -4.32 -28.98 -23.67
N ALA A 386 -4.18 -29.08 -22.35
CA ALA A 386 -4.43 -30.33 -21.62
C ALA A 386 -5.91 -30.45 -21.21
N GLY A 387 -6.84 -30.16 -22.11
CA GLY A 387 -8.30 -30.15 -21.86
C GLY A 387 -9.01 -29.01 -22.58
N PRO A 388 -10.35 -28.87 -22.42
CA PRO A 388 -11.09 -27.72 -22.94
C PRO A 388 -10.59 -26.48 -22.20
N VAL A 389 -9.72 -25.71 -22.85
CA VAL A 389 -9.30 -24.43 -22.29
C VAL A 389 -10.43 -23.45 -22.55
N THR A 390 -11.08 -23.01 -21.48
CA THR A 390 -11.99 -21.87 -21.51
C THR A 390 -11.17 -20.62 -21.32
N GLY A 391 -11.22 -19.69 -22.28
CA GLY A 391 -10.76 -18.32 -22.12
C GLY A 391 -11.45 -17.67 -20.93
N SER A 392 -10.77 -16.69 -20.33
CA SER A 392 -11.24 -16.06 -19.11
C SER A 392 -12.59 -15.35 -19.29
N GLY A 393 -12.96 -14.95 -20.52
CA GLY A 393 -14.12 -14.12 -20.82
C GLY A 393 -13.95 -12.64 -20.44
N ILE A 394 -12.81 -12.26 -19.87
CA ILE A 394 -12.55 -10.93 -19.32
C ILE A 394 -12.28 -9.94 -20.45
N LYS A 395 -13.02 -8.83 -20.48
CA LYS A 395 -12.93 -7.80 -21.53
C LYS A 395 -12.00 -6.63 -21.18
N ASP A 396 -11.44 -6.62 -19.97
CA ASP A 396 -10.47 -5.59 -19.54
C ASP A 396 -9.15 -5.78 -20.30
N PRO A 397 -8.71 -4.81 -21.14
CA PRO A 397 -7.48 -4.98 -21.90
C PRO A 397 -6.23 -4.85 -21.02
N SER A 398 -6.34 -4.33 -19.80
CA SER A 398 -5.23 -4.25 -18.85
C SER A 398 -4.76 -5.63 -18.40
N TYR A 399 -3.44 -5.80 -18.31
CA TYR A 399 -2.79 -7.02 -17.85
C TYR A 399 -1.59 -6.69 -16.97
N VAL A 400 -1.48 -7.38 -15.83
CA VAL A 400 -0.39 -7.24 -14.85
C VAL A 400 0.51 -8.46 -14.88
N PHE A 401 1.82 -8.21 -14.93
CA PHE A 401 2.92 -9.17 -14.84
C PHE A 401 3.53 -9.14 -13.44
N PHE A 402 4.03 -10.29 -12.99
CA PHE A 402 4.51 -10.47 -11.63
C PHE A 402 6.00 -10.80 -11.55
N LYS A 403 6.56 -10.70 -10.35
CA LYS A 403 7.87 -11.25 -9.99
C LYS A 403 7.74 -12.08 -8.73
N GLU A 404 8.47 -13.19 -8.67
CA GLU A 404 8.60 -13.96 -7.42
C GLU A 404 9.38 -13.13 -6.41
N MET A 405 8.81 -12.95 -5.22
CA MET A 405 9.47 -12.26 -4.12
C MET A 405 10.40 -13.24 -3.38
N GLN A 406 11.60 -12.77 -3.05
CA GLN A 406 12.62 -13.59 -2.38
C GLN A 406 12.12 -14.12 -1.02
N ALA A 407 12.46 -15.37 -0.72
CA ALA A 407 12.03 -16.12 0.47
C ALA A 407 12.52 -15.56 1.83
N GLY A 408 13.24 -14.43 1.84
CA GLY A 408 13.77 -13.79 3.06
C GLY A 408 12.76 -12.88 3.79
N ALA A 409 11.67 -12.49 3.14
CA ALA A 409 10.55 -11.86 3.81
C ALA A 409 9.72 -12.99 4.44
N GLY A 410 9.83 -13.19 5.76
CA GLY A 410 9.22 -14.31 6.47
C GLY A 410 7.73 -14.50 6.13
N PRO A 411 7.14 -15.68 6.43
CA PRO A 411 5.78 -16.04 5.99
C PRO A 411 4.69 -15.00 6.31
N GLN A 412 4.91 -14.20 7.36
CA GLN A 412 4.02 -13.14 7.86
C GLN A 412 4.24 -11.75 7.23
N SER A 413 5.31 -11.55 6.48
CA SER A 413 5.57 -10.27 5.80
C SER A 413 4.54 -10.04 4.70
N GLY A 414 3.99 -8.83 4.60
CA GLY A 414 3.12 -8.44 3.48
C GLY A 414 3.89 -8.25 2.17
N PRO A 415 3.19 -8.03 1.04
CA PRO A 415 3.80 -7.88 -0.28
C PRO A 415 4.66 -6.63 -0.35
N VAL A 416 5.58 -6.56 -1.30
CA VAL A 416 6.40 -5.37 -1.53
C VAL A 416 5.58 -4.34 -2.31
N GLY A 417 5.34 -3.18 -1.71
CA GLY A 417 4.62 -2.07 -2.37
C GLY A 417 5.51 -1.28 -3.32
N ALA A 418 4.93 -0.26 -3.98
CA ALA A 418 5.62 0.60 -4.93
C ALA A 418 6.89 1.29 -4.37
N LEU A 419 6.94 1.58 -3.06
CA LEU A 419 8.15 2.11 -2.43
C LEU A 419 9.34 1.12 -2.41
N GLY A 420 9.10 -0.16 -2.72
CA GLY A 420 10.12 -1.21 -2.68
C GLY A 420 10.33 -1.82 -1.30
N VAL A 421 9.38 -1.62 -0.38
CA VAL A 421 9.41 -2.16 0.99
C VAL A 421 8.18 -3.03 1.28
N PRO A 422 8.28 -4.00 2.20
CA PRO A 422 7.13 -4.81 2.58
C PRO A 422 6.01 -3.98 3.22
N LEU A 423 4.78 -4.25 2.80
CA LEU A 423 3.58 -3.66 3.37
C LEU A 423 3.19 -4.34 4.67
N GLN A 424 2.64 -3.56 5.58
CA GLN A 424 2.14 -4.00 6.87
C GLN A 424 0.62 -3.82 6.93
N ALA A 425 -0.07 -4.91 7.24
CA ALA A 425 -1.52 -4.91 7.38
C ALA A 425 -1.96 -3.86 8.41
N GLY A 426 -2.91 -3.01 8.03
CA GLY A 426 -3.45 -1.95 8.87
C GLY A 426 -2.55 -0.73 9.08
N ARG A 427 -1.34 -0.70 8.52
CA ARG A 427 -0.38 0.40 8.71
C ARG A 427 0.25 0.91 7.42
N SER A 428 -0.03 0.25 6.29
CA SER A 428 0.35 0.73 4.96
C SER A 428 -0.87 1.14 4.14
N ILE A 429 -0.70 2.18 3.33
CA ILE A 429 -1.72 2.65 2.39
C ILE A 429 -1.13 2.87 0.99
N ALA A 430 -1.98 2.69 -0.03
CA ALA A 430 -1.71 3.16 -1.38
C ALA A 430 -2.26 4.56 -1.57
N VAL A 431 -1.49 5.45 -2.21
CA VAL A 431 -1.85 6.88 -2.39
C VAL A 431 -1.52 7.37 -3.80
N ASP A 432 -1.99 8.57 -4.15
CA ASP A 432 -1.50 9.30 -5.33
C ASP A 432 -0.16 9.98 -4.98
N PRO A 433 0.99 9.56 -5.55
CA PRO A 433 2.31 10.06 -5.17
C PRO A 433 2.49 11.54 -5.51
N ARG A 434 1.70 12.09 -6.44
CA ARG A 434 1.77 13.50 -6.86
C ARG A 434 1.34 14.45 -5.75
N SER A 435 0.43 14.01 -4.88
CA SER A 435 -0.02 14.76 -3.69
C SER A 435 0.56 14.22 -2.39
N THR A 436 0.89 12.94 -2.32
CA THR A 436 1.36 12.28 -1.10
C THR A 436 2.60 11.43 -1.43
N PRO A 437 3.81 11.98 -1.30
CA PRO A 437 5.04 11.28 -1.64
C PRO A 437 5.18 9.94 -0.91
N LEU A 438 5.69 8.92 -1.61
CA LEU A 438 5.88 7.60 -0.99
C LEU A 438 6.90 7.64 0.15
N GLY A 439 6.66 6.85 1.17
CA GLY A 439 7.42 6.70 2.42
C GLY A 439 6.98 7.64 3.55
N TYR A 440 6.13 8.61 3.26
CA TYR A 440 5.73 9.61 4.26
C TYR A 440 4.67 9.05 5.20
N PRO A 441 4.69 9.42 6.50
CA PRO A 441 3.60 9.09 7.42
C PRO A 441 2.35 9.90 7.09
N VAL A 442 1.21 9.22 7.10
CA VAL A 442 -0.11 9.78 6.81
C VAL A 442 -1.09 9.31 7.88
N PHE A 443 -1.66 10.25 8.62
CA PHE A 443 -2.77 9.95 9.52
C PHE A 443 -4.06 9.87 8.73
N VAL A 444 -4.81 8.78 8.88
CA VAL A 444 -6.08 8.54 8.20
C VAL A 444 -7.19 8.44 9.24
N SER A 445 -8.23 9.24 9.05
CA SER A 445 -9.48 9.15 9.82
C SER A 445 -10.61 8.73 8.90
N THR A 446 -11.16 7.55 9.11
CA THR A 446 -12.25 6.96 8.32
C THR A 446 -13.10 6.05 9.23
N ARG A 447 -13.92 5.16 8.67
CA ARG A 447 -14.70 4.14 9.39
C ARG A 447 -14.29 2.74 8.93
N MET A 448 -14.39 1.75 9.83
CA MET A 448 -14.30 0.35 9.40
C MET A 448 -15.61 -0.09 8.76
N PRO A 449 -15.55 -0.88 7.67
CA PRO A 449 -16.75 -1.42 7.04
C PRO A 449 -17.46 -2.37 8.00
N GLY A 450 -18.80 -2.26 8.05
CA GLY A 450 -19.69 -3.16 8.81
C GLY A 450 -19.74 -2.96 10.33
N ALA A 451 -18.85 -2.17 10.92
CA ALA A 451 -18.83 -1.93 12.37
C ALA A 451 -19.19 -0.49 12.78
N ASN A 452 -19.26 0.45 11.82
CA ASN A 452 -19.38 1.90 12.05
C ASN A 452 -18.34 2.51 13.03
N ALA A 453 -17.35 1.72 13.45
CA ALA A 453 -16.31 2.15 14.37
C ALA A 453 -15.32 3.06 13.63
N PRO A 454 -14.94 4.21 14.22
CA PRO A 454 -13.93 5.08 13.62
C PRO A 454 -12.58 4.36 13.54
N THR A 455 -11.93 4.47 12.39
CA THR A 455 -10.53 4.06 12.17
C THR A 455 -9.69 5.31 12.09
N GLN A 456 -8.91 5.55 13.13
CA GLN A 456 -8.07 6.73 13.30
C GLN A 456 -6.65 6.24 13.55
N ARG A 457 -5.86 6.15 12.49
CA ARG A 457 -4.56 5.47 12.53
C ARG A 457 -3.51 6.26 11.77
N LEU A 458 -2.31 6.36 12.33
CA LEU A 458 -1.11 6.68 11.58
C LEU A 458 -0.77 5.49 10.70
N THR A 459 -0.58 5.78 9.42
CA THR A 459 -0.22 4.82 8.37
C THR A 459 0.97 5.36 7.58
N ILE A 460 1.59 4.56 6.74
CA ILE A 460 2.69 4.97 5.87
C ILE A 460 2.29 4.78 4.41
N ALA A 461 2.53 5.81 3.58
CA ALA A 461 2.31 5.77 2.14
C ALA A 461 3.38 4.90 1.44
N GLN A 462 3.23 3.58 1.42
CA GLN A 462 4.25 2.66 0.90
C GLN A 462 3.91 2.07 -0.46
N ASP A 463 2.74 2.40 -0.98
CA ASP A 463 2.22 1.82 -2.21
C ASP A 463 1.49 2.86 -3.07
N THR A 464 1.20 2.50 -4.32
CA THR A 464 0.34 3.29 -5.20
C THR A 464 -0.44 2.37 -6.14
N GLY A 465 -1.30 2.93 -6.99
CA GLY A 465 -1.99 2.17 -8.00
C GLY A 465 -2.64 3.07 -9.05
N GLY A 466 -2.79 2.55 -10.27
CA GLY A 466 -3.34 3.31 -11.40
C GLY A 466 -4.71 3.95 -11.15
N ALA A 467 -5.54 3.32 -10.31
CA ALA A 467 -6.88 3.80 -9.92
C ALA A 467 -6.89 4.69 -8.66
N ILE A 468 -5.75 4.87 -7.99
CA ILE A 468 -5.64 5.67 -6.78
C ILE A 468 -5.19 7.08 -7.19
N ARG A 469 -6.17 7.90 -7.57
CA ARG A 469 -5.96 9.27 -8.07
C ARG A 469 -6.65 10.29 -7.17
N GLY A 470 -6.01 11.43 -6.96
CA GLY A 470 -6.55 12.56 -6.20
C GLY A 470 -5.87 12.76 -4.85
N ALA A 471 -6.01 13.98 -4.31
CA ALA A 471 -5.30 14.42 -3.11
C ALA A 471 -5.73 13.71 -1.84
N VAL A 472 -7.05 13.60 -1.62
CA VAL A 472 -7.63 12.94 -0.45
C VAL A 472 -8.14 11.55 -0.88
N ARG A 473 -7.20 10.68 -1.26
CA ARG A 473 -7.49 9.33 -1.73
C ARG A 473 -6.49 8.34 -1.13
N ALA A 474 -6.98 7.30 -0.48
CA ALA A 474 -6.16 6.22 0.04
C ALA A 474 -6.79 4.83 -0.18
N ASP A 475 -5.98 3.83 -0.50
CA ASP A 475 -6.37 2.43 -0.44
C ASP A 475 -5.72 1.80 0.80
N TYR A 476 -6.52 1.24 1.70
CA TYR A 476 -6.05 0.72 2.98
C TYR A 476 -5.66 -0.75 2.84
N PHE A 477 -4.43 -1.10 3.22
CA PHE A 477 -3.96 -2.48 3.12
C PHE A 477 -4.43 -3.33 4.30
N PHE A 478 -5.33 -4.28 4.07
CA PHE A 478 -5.90 -5.14 5.12
C PHE A 478 -5.06 -6.38 5.45
N GLY A 479 -3.99 -6.65 4.70
CA GLY A 479 -3.20 -7.88 4.86
C GLY A 479 -3.61 -8.98 3.89
N TYR A 480 -3.53 -10.23 4.33
CA TYR A 480 -3.88 -11.42 3.52
C TYR A 480 -4.90 -12.30 4.24
N GLY A 481 -5.49 -13.24 3.50
CA GLY A 481 -6.48 -14.19 4.02
C GLY A 481 -7.92 -13.68 3.99
N GLN A 482 -8.86 -14.56 4.35
CA GLN A 482 -10.28 -14.34 4.11
C GLN A 482 -10.85 -13.14 4.88
N GLN A 483 -10.40 -12.90 6.11
CA GLN A 483 -10.84 -11.74 6.89
C GLN A 483 -10.40 -10.42 6.23
N ALA A 484 -9.14 -10.34 5.79
CA ALA A 484 -8.62 -9.18 5.08
C ALA A 484 -9.38 -8.95 3.77
N ALA A 485 -9.63 -10.02 3.01
CA ALA A 485 -10.42 -9.97 1.78
C ALA A 485 -11.84 -9.42 2.04
N ASN A 486 -12.54 -9.95 3.04
CA ASN A 486 -13.91 -9.53 3.36
C ASN A 486 -13.98 -8.04 3.72
N GLN A 487 -13.02 -7.55 4.51
CA GLN A 487 -12.99 -6.14 4.89
C GLN A 487 -12.58 -5.24 3.73
N ALA A 488 -11.52 -5.59 2.99
CA ALA A 488 -11.03 -4.84 1.84
C ALA A 488 -12.12 -4.65 0.77
N ARG A 489 -12.86 -5.73 0.46
CA ARG A 489 -13.94 -5.70 -0.54
C ARG A 489 -15.11 -4.81 -0.13
N ARG A 490 -15.39 -4.69 1.16
CA ARG A 490 -16.47 -3.85 1.70
C ARG A 490 -16.04 -2.38 1.87
N MET A 491 -14.75 -2.13 2.06
CA MET A 491 -14.21 -0.80 2.32
C MET A 491 -14.43 0.16 1.14
N LYS A 492 -15.31 1.14 1.36
CA LYS A 492 -15.52 2.32 0.52
C LYS A 492 -16.15 3.41 1.40
N GLU A 493 -15.29 4.11 2.14
CA GLU A 493 -15.72 5.02 3.20
C GLU A 493 -15.21 6.43 2.94
N ARG A 494 -15.98 7.42 3.41
CA ARG A 494 -15.48 8.80 3.47
C ARG A 494 -14.38 8.89 4.52
N GLY A 495 -13.34 9.67 4.22
CA GLY A 495 -12.26 9.87 5.19
C GLY A 495 -11.49 11.17 4.97
N ASN A 496 -10.75 11.56 6.00
CA ASN A 496 -9.85 12.70 5.99
C ASN A 496 -8.41 12.20 6.16
N MET A 497 -7.46 12.93 5.57
CA MET A 497 -6.05 12.58 5.58
C MET A 497 -5.19 13.75 6.03
N TRP A 498 -4.16 13.45 6.80
CA TRP A 498 -3.13 14.41 7.20
C TRP A 498 -1.76 13.82 6.90
N ILE A 499 -0.93 14.55 6.17
CA ILE A 499 0.45 14.17 5.93
C ILE A 499 1.36 14.75 7.01
N LEU A 500 2.30 13.94 7.49
CA LEU A 500 3.36 14.39 8.39
C LEU A 500 4.61 14.67 7.56
N LEU A 501 5.07 15.93 7.61
CA LEU A 501 6.27 16.38 6.91
C LEU A 501 7.40 16.61 7.90
N PRO A 502 8.62 16.11 7.65
CA PRO A 502 9.79 16.44 8.46
C PRO A 502 9.94 17.95 8.64
N ARG A 503 10.09 18.39 9.89
CA ARG A 503 10.28 19.82 10.18
C ARG A 503 11.51 20.36 9.45
N GLY A 504 11.38 21.54 8.87
CA GLY A 504 12.43 22.18 8.07
C GLY A 504 12.53 21.67 6.64
N GLN A 505 11.75 20.67 6.22
CA GLN A 505 11.74 20.21 4.84
C GLN A 505 11.12 21.28 3.93
N GLN A 506 11.74 21.54 2.78
CA GLN A 506 11.19 22.42 1.76
C GLN A 506 9.88 21.86 1.20
N VAL A 507 8.87 22.73 1.06
CA VAL A 507 7.55 22.40 0.51
C VAL A 507 7.23 23.32 -0.68
N ALA A 508 6.28 22.90 -1.52
CA ALA A 508 5.78 23.73 -2.60
C ALA A 508 5.39 25.13 -2.09
N ALA A 509 5.83 26.17 -2.80
CA ALA A 509 5.59 27.55 -2.37
C ALA A 509 4.09 27.89 -2.40
N ALA A 510 3.64 28.63 -1.40
CA ALA A 510 2.25 29.07 -1.31
C ALA A 510 1.86 29.95 -2.50
N ALA A 511 0.68 29.71 -3.09
CA ALA A 511 -0.02 30.77 -3.82
C ALA A 511 -0.45 31.82 -2.79
N VAL A 512 0.32 32.91 -2.68
CA VAL A 512 -0.01 34.05 -1.83
C VAL A 512 -1.32 34.66 -2.33
N GLY A 513 -2.40 34.43 -1.60
CA GLY A 513 -3.67 35.12 -1.78
C GLY A 513 -4.06 35.78 -0.46
N THR A 514 -3.42 36.89 -0.12
CA THR A 514 -3.90 37.79 0.92
C THR A 514 -5.17 38.47 0.44
N GLN A 515 -6.28 38.22 1.15
CA GLN A 515 -7.57 38.92 1.07
C GLN A 515 -8.35 38.81 -0.26
N GLY A 516 -9.56 38.24 -0.16
CA GLY A 516 -10.71 38.68 -0.97
C GLY A 516 -10.59 38.62 -2.50
N GLY A 517 -10.50 37.42 -3.07
CA GLY A 517 -10.88 37.16 -4.46
C GLY A 517 -9.91 37.61 -5.57
N ILE A 518 -10.10 36.94 -6.72
CA ILE A 518 -9.63 37.25 -8.09
C ILE A 518 -8.38 36.50 -8.61
N ARG A 519 -8.69 35.60 -9.55
CA ARG A 519 -8.03 35.18 -10.81
C ARG A 519 -6.54 34.83 -10.81
N THR A 520 -6.30 33.54 -11.03
CA THR A 520 -5.08 32.97 -11.59
C THR A 520 -4.83 33.45 -13.02
N ARG A 521 -3.98 34.47 -13.17
CA ARG A 521 -3.11 34.59 -14.37
C ARG A 521 -1.68 34.79 -13.88
N GLY A 522 -0.87 33.74 -13.91
CA GLY A 522 0.59 33.90 -14.03
C GLY A 522 1.50 33.00 -13.19
N ALA A 523 1.09 32.49 -12.02
CA ALA A 523 1.94 31.60 -11.23
C ALA A 523 1.47 30.14 -11.38
N ALA A 524 2.24 29.34 -12.12
CA ALA A 524 2.01 27.90 -12.21
C ALA A 524 2.35 27.24 -10.87
N LEU A 525 1.36 26.63 -10.22
CA LEU A 525 1.58 25.85 -9.00
C LEU A 525 2.51 24.66 -9.30
N ALA A 526 3.30 24.25 -8.30
CA ALA A 526 4.15 23.07 -8.41
C ALA A 526 3.30 21.80 -8.59
N GLY A 527 3.78 20.87 -9.42
CA GLY A 527 3.12 19.57 -9.63
C GLY A 527 3.35 18.56 -8.50
N CYS A 528 4.37 18.78 -7.68
CA CYS A 528 4.77 17.93 -6.56
C CYS A 528 4.75 18.70 -5.25
N LEU A 529 4.44 18.00 -4.15
CA LEU A 529 4.45 18.53 -2.78
C LEU A 529 5.84 19.01 -2.34
N VAL A 530 6.88 18.32 -2.79
CA VAL A 530 8.28 18.51 -2.42
C VAL A 530 9.09 18.90 -3.66
N PRO A 531 10.22 19.60 -3.52
CA PRO A 531 10.99 20.06 -4.69
C PRO A 531 11.55 18.93 -5.57
N ASP A 532 11.72 17.74 -4.99
CA ASP A 532 12.20 16.56 -5.70
C ASP A 532 11.04 15.90 -6.48
N GLU A 533 11.03 16.07 -7.81
CA GLU A 533 9.99 15.47 -8.66
C GLU A 533 10.04 13.93 -8.63
N GLU A 534 11.19 13.30 -8.41
CA GLU A 534 11.31 11.83 -8.33
C GLU A 534 10.56 11.27 -7.11
N SER A 535 10.38 12.08 -6.07
CA SER A 535 9.58 11.70 -4.90
C SER A 535 8.06 11.66 -5.15
N CYS A 536 7.59 12.23 -6.27
CA CYS A 536 6.17 12.35 -6.64
C CYS A 536 5.77 11.56 -7.90
N VAL A 537 6.68 10.75 -8.44
CA VAL A 537 6.44 9.87 -9.59
C VAL A 537 6.66 8.43 -9.14
N ASP A 538 5.91 7.50 -9.72
CA ASP A 538 6.13 6.06 -9.57
C ASP A 538 7.18 5.64 -10.61
N GLU A 539 8.33 5.09 -10.19
CA GLU A 539 9.41 4.66 -11.10
C GLU A 539 9.11 3.32 -11.81
#